data_AF-A0A519RIK8-F1
#
_entry.id   AF-A0A519RIK8-F1
#
_cell.length_a   1.000
_cell.length_b   1.000
_cell.length_c   1.000
_cell.angle_alpha   90.00
_cell.angle_beta   90.00
_cell.angle_gamma   90.00
#
_symmetry.space_group_name_H-M   'P 1'
#
loop_
_entity.id
_entity.type
_entity.pdbx_description
1 polymer ?
#
loop_
_entity_poly.entity_id
_entity_poly.type
_entity_poly.pdbx_seq_one_letter_code
_entity_poly.pdbx_strand_id
1 'polypeptide(L)'
;FDVAEIASLSRSAELPAWFFIGVMMITIGMLFKVAVVPFHFWAPDVYEGAPALTTATMSTLAKVVAIATLYKLLVVLNAEMSYAFEIVIVVLSIASMTVGNIMALRQNNVKRMLAFSGISHAGFMLMTLLSLTNSAGTLLYYTAGYAFSGIAAFAVILYVCRHNENEDIVNFHGLGKTNPALAAVLTASLLSMGGIPIFAGFFGKLFLFNQTIEAGYLVLVIVAVINSIISIGYYFKLILAMYGKEPNEARKGAPVLYYAVAVIAILLNILMGIFPSFVLDLL
;
A
#
# COMPACT_ATOMS: atom_id res chain seq x y z
N PHE A 1 16.46 -13.55 -19.65
CA PHE A 1 16.73 -13.28 -18.22
C PHE A 1 16.62 -14.61 -17.50
N ASP A 2 17.74 -15.33 -17.38
CA ASP A 2 17.76 -16.62 -16.70
C ASP A 2 18.04 -16.40 -15.22
N VAL A 3 16.99 -16.55 -14.40
CA VAL A 3 17.06 -16.26 -12.96
C VAL A 3 17.92 -17.30 -12.23
N ALA A 4 17.94 -18.54 -12.70
CA ALA A 4 18.69 -19.62 -12.07
C ALA A 4 20.19 -19.46 -12.35
N GLU A 5 20.55 -19.10 -13.58
CA GLU A 5 21.92 -18.78 -13.95
C GLU A 5 22.44 -17.58 -13.13
N ILE A 6 21.67 -16.49 -13.06
CA ILE A 6 22.06 -15.30 -12.29
C ILE A 6 22.20 -15.61 -10.79
N ALA A 7 21.33 -16.44 -10.22
CA ALA A 7 21.42 -16.89 -8.83
C ALA A 7 22.67 -17.75 -8.56
N SER A 8 23.08 -18.56 -9.53
CA SER A 8 24.30 -19.36 -9.39
C SER A 8 25.55 -18.46 -9.45
N LEU A 9 25.56 -17.49 -10.36
CA LEU A 9 26.64 -16.52 -10.51
C LEU A 9 26.73 -15.56 -9.33
N SER A 10 25.60 -15.16 -8.71
CA SER A 10 25.57 -14.27 -7.54
C SER A 10 26.23 -14.85 -6.30
N ARG A 11 26.48 -16.17 -6.28
CA ARG A 11 27.16 -16.90 -5.19
C ARG A 11 28.62 -17.26 -5.51
N SER A 12 29.13 -16.84 -6.66
CA SER A 12 30.51 -17.08 -7.07
C SER A 12 31.50 -16.23 -6.24
N ALA A 13 32.73 -16.74 -6.05
CA ALA A 13 33.73 -16.12 -5.17
C ALA A 13 34.25 -14.75 -5.67
N GLU A 14 34.17 -14.49 -6.98
CA GLU A 14 34.58 -13.22 -7.59
C GLU A 14 33.42 -12.64 -8.42
N LEU A 15 32.61 -11.78 -7.79
CA LEU A 15 31.61 -11.01 -8.51
C LEU A 15 32.28 -9.82 -9.21
N PRO A 16 32.14 -9.70 -10.54
CA PRO A 16 32.69 -8.56 -11.24
C PRO A 16 31.90 -7.28 -10.91
N ALA A 17 32.56 -6.12 -10.92
CA ALA A 17 31.95 -4.85 -10.52
C ALA A 17 30.66 -4.49 -11.28
N TRP A 18 30.54 -4.91 -12.56
CA TRP A 18 29.34 -4.68 -13.37
C TRP A 18 28.10 -5.45 -12.87
N PHE A 19 28.26 -6.51 -12.09
CA PHE A 19 27.15 -7.23 -11.48
C PHE A 19 26.32 -6.32 -10.57
N PHE A 20 26.99 -5.61 -9.65
CA PHE A 20 26.34 -4.69 -8.72
C PHE A 20 25.68 -3.50 -9.42
N ILE A 21 26.26 -3.03 -10.52
CA ILE A 21 25.65 -2.01 -11.38
C ILE A 21 24.32 -2.54 -11.96
N GLY A 22 24.32 -3.76 -12.47
CA GLY A 22 23.10 -4.42 -12.98
C GLY A 22 22.02 -4.58 -11.90
N VAL A 23 22.39 -5.07 -10.71
CA VAL A 23 21.47 -5.19 -9.56
C VAL A 23 20.90 -3.81 -9.18
N MET A 24 21.72 -2.77 -9.16
CA MET A 24 21.28 -1.41 -8.87
C MET A 24 20.29 -0.89 -9.92
N MET A 25 20.58 -1.08 -11.22
CA MET A 25 19.68 -0.66 -12.31
C MET A 25 18.33 -1.38 -12.25
N ILE A 26 18.34 -2.69 -12.02
CA ILE A 26 17.10 -3.49 -11.86
C ILE A 26 16.32 -3.00 -10.63
N THR A 27 17.00 -2.80 -9.50
CA THR A 27 16.39 -2.30 -8.27
C THR A 27 15.73 -0.94 -8.51
N ILE A 28 16.41 0.01 -9.16
CA ILE A 28 15.86 1.33 -9.51
C ILE A 28 14.58 1.19 -10.37
N GLY A 29 14.61 0.34 -11.39
CA GLY A 29 13.43 0.08 -12.23
C GLY A 29 12.24 -0.48 -11.45
N MET A 30 12.51 -1.35 -10.47
CA MET A 30 11.48 -1.90 -9.58
C MET A 30 10.96 -0.88 -8.57
N LEU A 31 11.83 -0.04 -8.00
CA LEU A 31 11.43 1.06 -7.11
C LEU A 31 10.53 2.08 -7.82
N PHE A 32 10.78 2.34 -9.11
CA PHE A 32 9.88 3.10 -9.97
C PHE A 32 8.50 2.44 -10.11
N LYS A 33 8.45 1.12 -10.38
CA LYS A 33 7.18 0.36 -10.49
C LYS A 33 6.37 0.37 -9.20
N VAL A 34 7.03 0.29 -8.03
CA VAL A 34 6.38 0.34 -6.71
C VAL A 34 5.97 1.77 -6.32
N ALA A 35 6.49 2.79 -7.04
CA ALA A 35 6.32 4.22 -6.78
C ALA A 35 6.91 4.67 -5.42
N VAL A 36 8.14 4.25 -5.15
CA VAL A 36 8.93 4.67 -3.97
C VAL A 36 9.61 6.01 -4.26
N VAL A 37 9.76 6.89 -3.26
CA VAL A 37 10.57 8.11 -3.37
C VAL A 37 12.04 7.74 -3.65
N PRO A 38 12.74 8.37 -4.61
CA PRO A 38 12.35 9.52 -5.42
C PRO A 38 11.59 9.18 -6.72
N PHE A 39 11.40 7.92 -7.07
CA PHE A 39 10.80 7.50 -8.35
C PHE A 39 9.25 7.56 -8.39
N HIS A 40 8.61 8.11 -7.35
CA HIS A 40 7.15 8.18 -7.17
C HIS A 40 6.41 9.23 -8.01
N PHE A 41 7.09 10.20 -8.62
CA PHE A 41 6.47 11.42 -9.17
C PHE A 41 5.34 11.17 -10.19
N TRP A 42 5.42 10.06 -10.93
CA TRP A 42 4.40 9.70 -11.91
C TRP A 42 3.06 9.29 -11.28
N ALA A 43 3.10 8.68 -10.08
CA ALA A 43 1.96 7.94 -9.55
C ALA A 43 0.76 8.84 -9.20
N PRO A 44 0.90 9.99 -8.52
CA PRO A 44 -0.24 10.84 -8.20
C PRO A 44 -0.96 11.37 -9.45
N ASP A 45 -0.20 11.89 -10.43
CA ASP A 45 -0.77 12.50 -11.63
C ASP A 45 -1.43 11.46 -12.55
N VAL A 46 -0.78 10.30 -12.72
CA VAL A 46 -1.34 9.19 -13.52
C VAL A 46 -2.57 8.60 -12.83
N TYR A 47 -2.54 8.41 -11.51
CA TYR A 47 -3.65 7.81 -10.78
C TYR A 47 -4.88 8.71 -10.77
N GLU A 48 -4.70 10.02 -10.67
CA GLU A 48 -5.78 10.99 -10.74
C GLU A 48 -6.35 11.12 -12.16
N GLY A 49 -5.49 11.22 -13.18
CA GLY A 49 -5.92 11.40 -14.58
C GLY A 49 -6.47 10.13 -15.24
N ALA A 50 -6.12 8.94 -14.76
CA ALA A 50 -6.62 7.69 -15.32
C ALA A 50 -8.05 7.35 -14.84
N PRO A 51 -8.80 6.53 -15.60
CA PRO A 51 -10.08 5.99 -15.13
C PRO A 51 -9.93 5.28 -13.78
N ALA A 52 -10.87 5.52 -12.86
CA ALA A 52 -10.78 5.01 -11.49
C ALA A 52 -10.61 3.47 -11.40
N LEU A 53 -11.17 2.71 -12.35
CA LEU A 53 -10.97 1.26 -12.42
C LEU A 53 -9.52 0.88 -12.76
N THR A 54 -8.92 1.59 -13.71
CA THR A 54 -7.49 1.43 -14.04
C THR A 54 -6.63 1.77 -12.83
N THR A 55 -6.91 2.90 -12.17
CA THR A 55 -6.23 3.30 -10.94
C THR A 55 -6.39 2.26 -9.82
N ALA A 56 -7.56 1.66 -9.67
CA ALA A 56 -7.80 0.60 -8.69
C ALA A 56 -6.87 -0.60 -8.92
N THR A 57 -6.80 -1.10 -10.15
CA THR A 57 -5.93 -2.24 -10.50
C THR A 57 -4.44 -1.90 -10.38
N MET A 58 -4.04 -0.70 -10.79
CA MET A 58 -2.63 -0.26 -10.77
C MET A 58 -2.12 0.03 -9.36
N SER A 59 -2.95 0.65 -8.53
CA SER A 59 -2.60 0.97 -7.13
C SER A 59 -2.60 -0.25 -6.23
N THR A 60 -3.40 -1.28 -6.54
CA THR A 60 -3.50 -2.51 -5.74
C THR A 60 -2.69 -3.65 -6.35
N LEU A 61 -3.29 -4.42 -7.27
CA LEU A 61 -2.72 -5.65 -7.82
C LEU A 61 -1.34 -5.46 -8.45
N ALA A 62 -1.20 -4.46 -9.32
CA ALA A 62 0.09 -4.22 -9.99
C ALA A 62 1.20 -3.84 -9.01
N LYS A 63 0.87 -3.10 -7.94
CA LYS A 63 1.81 -2.76 -6.87
C LYS A 63 2.21 -3.98 -6.05
N VAL A 64 1.26 -4.84 -5.68
CA VAL A 64 1.54 -6.09 -4.97
C VAL A 64 2.47 -6.98 -5.79
N VAL A 65 2.21 -7.12 -7.09
CA VAL A 65 3.09 -7.90 -7.98
C VAL A 65 4.47 -7.24 -8.08
N ALA A 66 4.55 -5.92 -8.19
CA ALA A 66 5.82 -5.21 -8.28
C ALA A 66 6.68 -5.40 -7.02
N ILE A 67 6.12 -5.28 -5.82
CA ILE A 67 6.88 -5.47 -4.57
C ILE A 67 7.24 -6.94 -4.33
N ALA A 68 6.35 -7.89 -4.66
CA ALA A 68 6.66 -9.32 -4.59
C ALA A 68 7.78 -9.70 -5.57
N THR A 69 7.78 -9.10 -6.77
CA THR A 69 8.85 -9.28 -7.75
C THR A 69 10.16 -8.68 -7.25
N LEU A 70 10.13 -7.48 -6.65
CA LEU A 70 11.32 -6.87 -6.04
C LEU A 70 11.87 -7.77 -4.94
N TYR A 71 11.03 -8.28 -4.03
CA TYR A 71 11.45 -9.23 -3.00
C TYR A 71 12.15 -10.45 -3.59
N LYS A 72 11.50 -11.15 -4.55
CA LYS A 72 12.09 -12.33 -5.21
C LYS A 72 13.42 -12.01 -5.90
N LEU A 73 13.50 -10.87 -6.57
CA LEU A 73 14.75 -10.43 -7.20
C LEU A 73 15.84 -10.19 -6.17
N LEU A 74 15.55 -9.52 -5.04
CA LEU A 74 16.56 -9.27 -4.02
C LEU A 74 17.08 -10.57 -3.39
N VAL A 75 16.20 -11.55 -3.12
CA VAL A 75 16.57 -12.87 -2.59
C VAL A 75 17.47 -13.65 -3.56
N VAL A 76 17.22 -13.53 -4.86
CA VAL A 76 17.99 -14.24 -5.91
C VAL A 76 19.32 -13.53 -6.18
N LEU A 77 19.29 -12.21 -6.29
CA LEU A 77 20.42 -11.40 -6.74
C LEU A 77 21.42 -11.08 -5.62
N ASN A 78 21.00 -11.11 -4.36
CA ASN A 78 21.87 -10.83 -3.21
C ASN A 78 21.90 -12.06 -2.30
N ALA A 79 23.02 -12.79 -2.30
CA ALA A 79 23.26 -13.86 -1.34
C ALA A 79 23.34 -13.31 0.10
N GLU A 80 24.00 -12.16 0.25
CA GLU A 80 24.00 -11.35 1.46
C GLU A 80 23.79 -9.89 1.06
N MET A 81 22.84 -9.22 1.71
CA MET A 81 22.58 -7.81 1.46
C MET A 81 23.64 -6.98 2.18
N SER A 82 24.35 -6.12 1.47
CA SER A 82 25.36 -5.26 2.12
C SER A 82 24.69 -4.24 3.03
N TYR A 83 25.35 -3.88 4.13
CA TYR A 83 24.88 -2.83 5.04
C TYR A 83 24.60 -1.50 4.32
N ALA A 84 25.40 -1.15 3.30
CA ALA A 84 25.15 0.05 2.50
C ALA A 84 23.79 -0.01 1.77
N PHE A 85 23.43 -1.18 1.24
CA PHE A 85 22.14 -1.37 0.56
C PHE A 85 20.97 -1.39 1.54
N GLU A 86 21.14 -1.97 2.72
CA GLU A 86 20.16 -1.88 3.82
C GLU A 86 19.87 -0.42 4.17
N ILE A 87 20.91 0.41 4.35
CA ILE A 87 20.75 1.84 4.62
C ILE A 87 20.00 2.55 3.50
N VAL A 88 20.22 2.18 2.23
CA VAL A 88 19.40 2.70 1.12
C VAL A 88 17.93 2.35 1.33
N ILE A 89 17.59 1.08 1.61
CA ILE A 89 16.20 0.67 1.89
C ILE A 89 15.61 1.47 3.06
N VAL A 90 16.35 1.66 4.15
CA VAL A 90 15.93 2.46 5.31
C VAL A 90 15.58 3.89 4.88
N VAL A 91 16.48 4.56 4.14
CA VAL A 91 16.29 5.95 3.69
C VAL A 91 15.09 6.06 2.75
N LEU A 92 14.95 5.15 1.78
CA LEU A 92 13.82 5.16 0.84
C LEU A 92 12.48 4.87 1.54
N SER A 93 12.49 4.01 2.55
CA SER A 93 11.31 3.71 3.38
C SER A 93 10.84 4.95 4.14
N ILE A 94 11.77 5.62 4.84
CA ILE A 94 11.51 6.87 5.58
C ILE A 94 10.99 7.96 4.64
N ALA A 95 11.67 8.17 3.51
CA ALA A 95 11.32 9.20 2.55
C ALA A 95 9.93 8.95 1.96
N SER A 96 9.61 7.70 1.59
CA SER A 96 8.31 7.35 0.99
C SER A 96 7.15 7.48 1.96
N MET A 97 7.32 7.01 3.20
CA MET A 97 6.31 7.21 4.25
C MET A 97 6.06 8.69 4.51
N THR A 98 7.13 9.48 4.66
CA THR A 98 7.07 10.89 5.02
C THR A 98 6.45 11.74 3.91
N VAL A 99 6.96 11.62 2.67
CA VAL A 99 6.41 12.36 1.52
C VAL A 99 4.99 11.93 1.23
N GLY A 100 4.71 10.62 1.23
CA GLY A 100 3.37 10.09 0.99
C GLY A 100 2.35 10.64 1.98
N ASN A 101 2.62 10.55 3.28
CA ASN A 101 1.65 11.01 4.29
C ASN A 101 1.48 12.54 4.34
N ILE A 102 2.57 13.31 4.24
CA ILE A 102 2.50 14.78 4.27
C ILE A 102 1.75 15.31 3.05
N MET A 103 2.03 14.76 1.86
CA MET A 103 1.35 15.19 0.65
C MET A 103 -0.11 14.77 0.64
N ALA A 104 -0.45 13.56 1.13
CA ALA A 104 -1.84 13.09 1.23
C ALA A 104 -2.73 14.03 2.07
N LEU A 105 -2.22 14.60 3.16
CA LEU A 105 -2.96 15.56 4.02
C LEU A 105 -3.47 16.78 3.25
N ARG A 106 -2.74 17.23 2.23
CA ARG A 106 -3.08 18.43 1.45
C ARG A 106 -4.04 18.15 0.31
N GLN A 107 -4.39 16.89 0.04
CA GLN A 107 -5.21 16.54 -1.11
C GLN A 107 -6.70 16.77 -0.84
N ASN A 108 -7.39 17.23 -1.88
CA ASN A 108 -8.86 17.36 -1.91
C ASN A 108 -9.51 16.32 -2.85
N ASN A 109 -8.76 15.82 -3.83
CA ASN A 109 -9.17 14.69 -4.66
C ASN A 109 -8.86 13.36 -3.95
N VAL A 110 -9.84 12.47 -3.84
CA VAL A 110 -9.74 11.19 -3.12
C VAL A 110 -8.80 10.21 -3.83
N LYS A 111 -8.79 10.15 -5.17
CA LYS A 111 -7.83 9.30 -5.91
C LYS A 111 -6.41 9.77 -5.69
N ARG A 112 -6.16 11.08 -5.77
CA ARG A 112 -4.83 11.66 -5.54
C ARG A 112 -4.38 11.45 -4.10
N MET A 113 -5.29 11.59 -3.13
CA MET A 113 -5.04 11.23 -1.73
C MET A 113 -4.63 9.76 -1.58
N LEU A 114 -5.37 8.83 -2.22
CA LEU A 114 -5.04 7.40 -2.20
C LEU A 114 -3.75 7.06 -2.94
N ALA A 115 -3.36 7.84 -3.96
CA ALA A 115 -2.07 7.68 -4.64
C ALA A 115 -0.91 7.97 -3.68
N PHE A 116 -0.98 9.09 -2.94
CA PHE A 116 0.01 9.43 -1.91
C PHE A 116 0.00 8.48 -0.72
N SER A 117 -1.18 8.01 -0.29
CA SER A 117 -1.29 6.89 0.66
C SER A 117 -0.56 5.64 0.12
N GLY A 118 -0.74 5.29 -1.15
CA GLY A 118 -0.04 4.18 -1.78
C GLY A 118 1.49 4.34 -1.83
N ILE A 119 2.00 5.57 -1.93
CA ILE A 119 3.45 5.86 -1.82
C ILE A 119 3.92 5.64 -0.38
N SER A 120 3.12 6.03 0.62
CA SER A 120 3.42 5.75 2.03
C SER A 120 3.43 4.25 2.33
N HIS A 121 2.41 3.51 1.86
CA HIS A 121 2.34 2.05 1.99
C HIS A 121 3.49 1.33 1.31
N ALA A 122 3.99 1.84 0.18
CA ALA A 122 5.22 1.31 -0.43
C ALA A 122 6.44 1.44 0.50
N GLY A 123 6.55 2.55 1.23
CA GLY A 123 7.60 2.74 2.24
C GLY A 123 7.52 1.73 3.39
N PHE A 124 6.31 1.42 3.88
CA PHE A 124 6.13 0.32 4.83
C PHE A 124 6.55 -1.01 4.21
N MET A 125 6.08 -1.35 3.01
CA MET A 125 6.42 -2.62 2.36
C MET A 125 7.93 -2.82 2.19
N LEU A 126 8.68 -1.76 1.89
CA LEU A 126 10.15 -1.81 1.81
C LEU A 126 10.82 -2.21 3.13
N MET A 127 10.25 -1.88 4.28
CA MET A 127 10.81 -2.26 5.58
C MET A 127 10.95 -3.78 5.72
N THR A 128 10.02 -4.55 5.13
CA THR A 128 10.08 -6.02 5.16
C THR A 128 11.32 -6.57 4.46
N LEU A 129 11.89 -5.83 3.50
CA LEU A 129 13.06 -6.26 2.74
C LEU A 129 14.35 -6.20 3.56
N LEU A 130 14.33 -5.61 4.76
CA LEU A 130 15.46 -5.62 5.70
C LEU A 130 15.66 -6.97 6.41
N SER A 131 14.74 -7.93 6.24
CA SER A 131 14.83 -9.27 6.79
C SER A 131 14.38 -10.32 5.76
N LEU A 132 15.18 -10.49 4.70
CA LEU A 132 14.81 -11.29 3.52
C LEU A 132 14.45 -12.76 3.82
N THR A 133 15.03 -13.35 4.87
CA THR A 133 14.80 -14.74 5.27
C THR A 133 13.39 -14.99 5.80
N ASN A 134 12.81 -14.02 6.51
CA ASN A 134 11.52 -14.17 7.19
C ASN A 134 10.44 -13.24 6.60
N SER A 135 10.73 -12.51 5.52
CA SER A 135 9.83 -11.47 5.00
C SER A 135 8.71 -11.98 4.12
N ALA A 136 8.76 -13.20 3.59
CA ALA A 136 7.79 -13.70 2.62
C ALA A 136 6.34 -13.65 3.14
N GLY A 137 6.07 -14.30 4.27
CA GLY A 137 4.75 -14.30 4.91
C GLY A 137 4.29 -12.91 5.35
N THR A 138 5.18 -12.14 5.99
CA THR A 138 4.88 -10.77 6.45
C THR A 138 4.55 -9.82 5.28
N LEU A 139 5.33 -9.88 4.20
CA LEU A 139 5.11 -9.06 3.01
C LEU A 139 3.81 -9.48 2.30
N LEU A 140 3.55 -10.78 2.16
CA LEU A 140 2.29 -11.29 1.59
C LEU A 140 1.09 -10.79 2.41
N TYR A 141 1.15 -10.94 3.73
CA TYR A 141 0.10 -10.49 4.63
C TYR A 141 -0.18 -8.98 4.48
N TYR A 142 0.87 -8.15 4.56
CA TYR A 142 0.74 -6.70 4.46
C TYR A 142 0.17 -6.27 3.10
N THR A 143 0.70 -6.83 2.02
CA THR A 143 0.31 -6.46 0.65
C THR A 143 -1.09 -6.94 0.29
N ALA A 144 -1.50 -8.12 0.74
CA ALA A 144 -2.88 -8.61 0.59
C ALA A 144 -3.88 -7.76 1.39
N GLY A 145 -3.57 -7.44 2.64
CA GLY A 145 -4.39 -6.54 3.45
C GLY A 145 -4.55 -5.16 2.82
N TYR A 146 -3.46 -4.60 2.29
CA TYR A 146 -3.46 -3.35 1.53
C TYR A 146 -4.32 -3.46 0.26
N ALA A 147 -4.15 -4.51 -0.54
CA ALA A 147 -4.90 -4.70 -1.78
C ALA A 147 -6.40 -4.84 -1.53
N PHE A 148 -6.83 -5.65 -0.55
CA PHE A 148 -8.25 -5.80 -0.21
C PHE A 148 -8.87 -4.50 0.27
N SER A 149 -8.17 -3.73 1.11
CA SER A 149 -8.63 -2.41 1.55
C SER A 149 -8.74 -1.45 0.35
N GLY A 150 -7.76 -1.47 -0.55
CA GLY A 150 -7.77 -0.64 -1.76
C GLY A 150 -8.92 -1.00 -2.70
N ILE A 151 -9.12 -2.29 -2.98
CA ILE A 151 -10.23 -2.76 -3.85
C ILE A 151 -11.58 -2.37 -3.25
N ALA A 152 -11.76 -2.53 -1.94
CA ALA A 152 -12.98 -2.12 -1.25
C ALA A 152 -13.21 -0.59 -1.34
N ALA A 153 -12.17 0.21 -1.10
CA ALA A 153 -12.25 1.67 -1.22
C ALA A 153 -12.57 2.11 -2.66
N PHE A 154 -11.89 1.57 -3.66
CA PHE A 154 -12.10 1.91 -5.06
C PHE A 154 -13.46 1.47 -5.58
N ALA A 155 -14.03 0.36 -5.10
CA ALA A 155 -15.40 -0.03 -5.42
C ALA A 155 -16.42 1.02 -4.97
N VAL A 156 -16.20 1.63 -3.79
CA VAL A 156 -17.05 2.74 -3.31
C VAL A 156 -16.79 4.03 -4.10
N ILE A 157 -15.53 4.37 -4.38
CA ILE A 157 -15.18 5.56 -5.18
C ILE A 157 -15.79 5.48 -6.58
N LEU A 158 -15.69 4.33 -7.24
CA LEU A 158 -16.29 4.10 -8.56
C LEU A 158 -17.80 4.30 -8.54
N TYR A 159 -18.48 3.86 -7.48
CA TYR A 159 -19.92 4.07 -7.35
C TYR A 159 -20.26 5.55 -7.10
N VAL A 160 -19.57 6.19 -6.15
CA VAL A 160 -19.85 7.57 -5.73
C VAL A 160 -19.61 8.55 -6.87
N CYS A 161 -18.55 8.34 -7.66
CA CYS A 161 -18.11 9.27 -8.69
C CYS A 161 -18.50 8.89 -10.11
N ARG A 162 -19.36 7.87 -10.31
CA ARG A 162 -19.75 7.38 -11.66
C ARG A 162 -20.39 8.43 -12.57
N HIS A 163 -20.99 9.47 -11.98
CA HIS A 163 -21.66 10.56 -12.70
C HIS A 163 -20.96 11.92 -12.50
N ASN A 164 -19.77 11.91 -11.89
CA ASN A 164 -19.00 13.11 -11.60
C ASN A 164 -17.78 13.16 -12.53
N GLU A 165 -17.34 14.38 -12.83
CA GLU A 165 -16.11 14.60 -13.62
C GLU A 165 -14.83 14.48 -12.78
N ASN A 166 -14.97 14.37 -11.46
CA ASN A 166 -13.87 14.30 -10.50
C ASN A 166 -14.21 13.42 -9.29
N GLU A 167 -13.18 13.09 -8.51
CA GLU A 167 -13.27 12.29 -7.29
C GLU A 167 -12.97 13.13 -6.05
N ASP A 168 -13.44 14.38 -6.01
CA ASP A 168 -13.23 15.27 -4.87
C ASP A 168 -13.99 14.82 -3.62
N ILE A 169 -13.43 15.13 -2.45
CA ILE A 169 -14.03 14.84 -1.13
C ILE A 169 -15.47 15.35 -1.04
N VAL A 170 -15.78 16.47 -1.72
CA VAL A 170 -17.12 17.05 -1.76
C VAL A 170 -18.16 16.05 -2.27
N ASN A 171 -17.81 15.20 -3.25
CA ASN A 171 -18.71 14.20 -3.80
C ASN A 171 -19.09 13.14 -2.75
N PHE A 172 -18.33 12.98 -1.67
CA PHE A 172 -18.59 12.00 -0.62
C PHE A 172 -19.48 12.54 0.51
N HIS A 173 -19.85 13.83 0.48
CA HIS A 173 -20.69 14.43 1.51
C HIS A 173 -22.01 13.67 1.73
N GLY A 174 -22.33 13.39 2.99
CA GLY A 174 -23.59 12.73 3.38
C GLY A 174 -23.76 11.31 2.86
N LEU A 175 -22.69 10.64 2.40
CA LEU A 175 -22.73 9.24 1.98
C LEU A 175 -23.24 8.34 3.10
N GLY A 176 -22.89 8.64 4.36
CA GLY A 176 -23.37 7.88 5.52
C GLY A 176 -24.89 7.91 5.71
N LYS A 177 -25.55 8.98 5.24
CA LYS A 177 -27.02 9.14 5.33
C LYS A 177 -27.74 8.53 4.12
N THR A 178 -27.13 8.62 2.94
CA THR A 178 -27.74 8.17 1.68
C THR A 178 -27.48 6.70 1.37
N ASN A 179 -26.29 6.21 1.71
CA ASN A 179 -25.86 4.82 1.49
C ASN A 179 -24.95 4.34 2.64
N PRO A 180 -25.53 4.04 3.82
CA PRO A 180 -24.77 3.73 5.03
C PRO A 180 -23.86 2.50 4.88
N ALA A 181 -24.27 1.51 4.07
CA ALA A 181 -23.48 0.31 3.83
C ALA A 181 -22.16 0.62 3.09
N LEU A 182 -22.20 1.37 1.98
CA LEU A 182 -20.97 1.73 1.27
C LEU A 182 -20.11 2.73 2.05
N ALA A 183 -20.72 3.63 2.82
CA ALA A 183 -19.99 4.50 3.74
C ALA A 183 -19.21 3.68 4.79
N ALA A 184 -19.84 2.63 5.35
CA ALA A 184 -19.19 1.74 6.31
C ALA A 184 -18.04 0.97 5.67
N VAL A 185 -18.19 0.47 4.44
CA VAL A 185 -17.10 -0.22 3.72
C VAL A 185 -15.92 0.71 3.45
N LEU A 186 -16.17 1.93 2.96
CA LEU A 186 -15.09 2.89 2.71
C LEU A 186 -14.41 3.28 4.03
N THR A 187 -15.18 3.48 5.10
CA THR A 187 -14.62 3.74 6.44
C THR A 187 -13.72 2.59 6.89
N ALA A 188 -14.23 1.36 6.88
CA ALA A 188 -13.46 0.17 7.24
C ALA A 188 -12.18 0.02 6.41
N SER A 189 -12.24 0.33 5.11
CA SER A 189 -11.08 0.30 4.22
C SER A 189 -10.01 1.33 4.62
N LEU A 190 -10.43 2.56 4.94
CA LEU A 190 -9.52 3.64 5.36
C LEU A 190 -8.95 3.38 6.77
N LEU A 191 -9.76 2.83 7.68
CA LEU A 191 -9.31 2.43 9.02
C LEU A 191 -8.34 1.25 8.97
N SER A 192 -8.55 0.29 8.07
CA SER A 192 -7.61 -0.79 7.79
C SER A 192 -6.26 -0.22 7.34
N MET A 193 -6.24 0.64 6.31
CA MET A 193 -5.00 1.29 5.85
C MET A 193 -4.34 2.14 6.95
N GLY A 194 -5.15 2.82 7.77
CA GLY A 194 -4.72 3.55 8.96
C GLY A 194 -4.10 2.67 10.05
N GLY A 195 -4.42 1.37 10.07
CA GLY A 195 -3.93 0.42 11.07
C GLY A 195 -4.73 0.45 12.36
N ILE A 196 -6.06 0.53 12.29
CA ILE A 196 -6.93 0.38 13.45
C ILE A 196 -7.10 -1.12 13.78
N PRO A 197 -7.07 -1.50 15.08
CA PRO A 197 -7.33 -2.89 15.50
C PRO A 197 -8.60 -3.48 14.87
N ILE A 198 -8.64 -4.82 14.72
CA ILE A 198 -9.64 -5.63 13.98
C ILE A 198 -9.29 -5.83 12.49
N PHE A 199 -8.71 -4.83 11.82
CA PHE A 199 -8.40 -4.93 10.40
C PHE A 199 -7.02 -5.53 10.12
N ALA A 200 -6.85 -6.14 8.95
CA ALA A 200 -5.55 -6.71 8.54
C ALA A 200 -4.43 -5.66 8.51
N GLY A 201 -4.73 -4.40 8.20
CA GLY A 201 -3.69 -3.37 8.16
C GLY A 201 -3.04 -3.07 9.53
N PHE A 202 -3.72 -3.33 10.66
CA PHE A 202 -3.11 -3.23 11.99
C PHE A 202 -2.09 -4.34 12.22
N PHE A 203 -2.51 -5.59 12.06
CA PHE A 203 -1.64 -6.76 12.26
C PHE A 203 -0.49 -6.76 11.26
N GLY A 204 -0.71 -6.29 10.03
CA GLY A 204 0.34 -6.17 9.03
C GLY A 204 1.43 -5.21 9.45
N LYS A 205 1.07 -4.04 10.00
CA LYS A 205 2.05 -3.11 10.58
C LYS A 205 2.75 -3.72 11.79
N LEU A 206 2.02 -4.41 12.67
CA LEU A 206 2.59 -5.07 13.86
C LEU A 206 3.67 -6.10 13.48
N PHE A 207 3.38 -7.02 12.56
CA PHE A 207 4.33 -8.05 12.15
C PHE A 207 5.57 -7.44 11.48
N LEU A 208 5.35 -6.45 10.62
CA LEU A 208 6.41 -5.71 9.94
C LEU A 208 7.30 -4.95 10.94
N PHE A 209 6.71 -4.30 11.96
CA PHE A 209 7.47 -3.61 13.00
C PHE A 209 8.29 -4.56 13.85
N ASN A 210 7.71 -5.69 14.27
CA ASN A 210 8.44 -6.71 15.03
C ASN A 210 9.64 -7.24 14.23
N GLN A 211 9.42 -7.62 12.98
CA GLN A 211 10.49 -8.06 12.07
C GLN A 211 11.58 -7.00 11.89
N THR A 212 11.21 -5.74 11.76
CA THR A 212 12.18 -4.64 11.58
C THR A 212 12.98 -4.36 12.86
N ILE A 213 12.36 -4.51 14.04
CA ILE A 213 13.03 -4.41 15.34
C ILE A 213 14.02 -5.56 15.52
N GLU A 214 13.62 -6.78 15.20
CA GLU A 214 14.49 -7.96 15.25
C GLU A 214 15.70 -7.83 14.30
N ALA A 215 15.52 -7.17 13.16
CA ALA A 215 16.60 -6.81 12.25
C ALA A 215 17.47 -5.62 12.74
N GLY A 216 17.16 -5.01 13.89
CA GLY A 216 17.98 -3.97 14.51
C GLY A 216 17.63 -2.52 14.14
N TYR A 217 16.59 -2.27 13.34
CA TYR A 217 16.26 -0.91 12.86
C TYR A 217 15.17 -0.21 13.67
N LEU A 218 15.37 -0.07 14.99
CA LEU A 218 14.40 0.55 15.89
C LEU A 218 14.00 1.97 15.47
N VAL A 219 14.96 2.79 15.01
CA VAL A 219 14.71 4.18 14.58
C VAL A 219 13.75 4.22 13.40
N LEU A 220 13.88 3.29 12.44
CA LEU A 220 12.98 3.19 11.29
C LEU A 220 11.55 2.90 11.74
N VAL A 221 11.37 2.02 12.73
CA VAL A 221 10.05 1.70 13.28
C VAL A 221 9.42 2.90 13.99
N ILE A 222 10.19 3.66 14.77
CA ILE A 222 9.69 4.89 15.41
C ILE A 222 9.17 5.87 14.34
N VAL A 223 9.94 6.08 13.28
CA VAL A 223 9.53 6.95 12.16
C VAL A 223 8.29 6.41 11.44
N ALA A 224 8.19 5.08 11.29
CA ALA A 224 7.05 4.42 10.68
C ALA A 224 5.76 4.57 11.52
N VAL A 225 5.88 4.48 12.84
CA VAL A 225 4.75 4.71 13.77
C VAL A 225 4.28 6.16 13.70
N ILE A 226 5.19 7.13 13.73
CA ILE A 226 4.85 8.56 13.57
C ILE A 226 4.12 8.79 12.25
N ASN A 227 4.64 8.24 11.15
CA ASN A 227 4.02 8.32 9.84
C ASN A 227 2.64 7.66 9.78
N SER A 228 2.46 6.53 10.47
CA SER A 228 1.16 5.89 10.61
C SER A 228 0.16 6.79 11.33
N ILE A 229 0.58 7.52 12.37
CA ILE A 229 -0.29 8.50 13.07
C ILE A 229 -0.68 9.64 12.13
N ILE A 230 0.27 10.19 11.35
CA ILE A 230 -0.02 11.23 10.35
C ILE A 230 -1.06 10.74 9.34
N SER A 231 -1.00 9.46 8.95
CA SER A 231 -1.94 8.89 7.97
C SER A 231 -3.41 8.93 8.40
N ILE A 232 -3.65 8.79 9.70
CA ILE A 232 -5.00 8.85 10.29
C ILE A 232 -5.68 10.19 9.96
N GLY A 233 -4.92 11.30 9.90
CA GLY A 233 -5.45 12.63 9.64
C GLY A 233 -6.21 12.74 8.32
N TYR A 234 -5.64 12.28 7.20
CA TYR A 234 -6.31 12.37 5.89
C TYR A 234 -7.39 11.31 5.72
N TYR A 235 -7.25 10.13 6.33
CA TYR A 235 -8.31 9.13 6.34
C TYR A 235 -9.55 9.63 7.07
N PHE A 236 -9.39 10.20 8.27
CA PHE A 236 -10.50 10.78 9.02
C PHE A 236 -11.08 12.02 8.35
N LYS A 237 -10.30 12.82 7.61
CA LYS A 237 -10.83 13.93 6.80
C LYS A 237 -11.95 13.47 5.86
N LEU A 238 -11.76 12.35 5.16
CA LEU A 238 -12.78 11.78 4.27
C LEU A 238 -13.94 11.14 5.04
N ILE A 239 -13.65 10.42 6.14
CA ILE A 239 -14.69 9.83 6.99
C ILE A 239 -15.63 10.91 7.55
N LEU A 240 -15.07 11.98 8.12
CA LEU A 240 -15.85 13.10 8.65
C LEU A 240 -16.69 13.78 7.57
N ALA A 241 -16.19 13.89 6.34
CA ALA A 241 -16.97 14.41 5.22
C ALA A 241 -18.18 13.51 4.88
N MET A 242 -18.02 12.19 4.94
CA MET A 242 -19.10 11.23 4.65
C MET A 242 -20.25 11.26 5.64
N TYR A 243 -19.95 11.42 6.94
CA TYR A 243 -20.96 11.34 8.00
C TYR A 243 -21.40 12.70 8.55
N GLY A 244 -20.51 13.71 8.53
CA GLY A 244 -20.75 15.00 9.17
C GLY A 244 -21.35 16.08 8.26
N LYS A 245 -21.36 15.88 6.93
CA LYS A 245 -21.91 16.84 5.96
C LYS A 245 -23.29 16.42 5.48
N GLU A 246 -24.08 17.39 5.03
CA GLU A 246 -25.34 17.11 4.34
C GLU A 246 -25.08 16.53 2.95
N PRO A 247 -25.97 15.63 2.47
CA PRO A 247 -25.79 14.98 1.18
C PRO A 247 -25.97 15.98 0.04
N ASN A 248 -25.01 16.04 -0.89
CA ASN A 248 -25.13 16.86 -2.09
C ASN A 248 -26.19 16.32 -3.07
N GLU A 249 -26.41 15.00 -3.04
CA GLU A 249 -27.39 14.31 -3.89
C GLU A 249 -27.96 13.08 -3.19
N ALA A 250 -29.22 12.75 -3.49
CA ALA A 250 -29.88 11.56 -2.97
C ALA A 250 -29.48 10.33 -3.80
N ARG A 251 -28.51 9.55 -3.30
CA ARG A 251 -28.07 8.32 -3.96
C ARG A 251 -28.91 7.13 -3.50
N LYS A 252 -29.82 6.64 -4.34
CA LYS A 252 -30.59 5.41 -4.11
C LYS A 252 -30.17 4.32 -5.11
N GLY A 253 -29.93 3.12 -4.61
CA GLY A 253 -29.65 1.92 -5.42
C GLY A 253 -28.28 1.94 -6.12
N ALA A 254 -27.27 1.31 -5.50
CA ALA A 254 -26.06 0.97 -6.25
C ALA A 254 -26.27 -0.34 -7.02
N PRO A 255 -25.71 -0.47 -8.24
CA PRO A 255 -25.63 -1.75 -8.91
C PRO A 255 -25.01 -2.80 -8.00
N VAL A 256 -25.57 -4.01 -8.00
CA VAL A 256 -25.19 -5.13 -7.11
C VAL A 256 -23.69 -5.42 -7.17
N LEU A 257 -23.07 -5.23 -8.33
CA LEU A 257 -21.64 -5.48 -8.53
C LEU A 257 -20.74 -4.63 -7.62
N TYR A 258 -21.02 -3.34 -7.45
CA TYR A 258 -20.21 -2.48 -6.58
C TYR A 258 -20.31 -2.93 -5.11
N TYR A 259 -21.52 -3.28 -4.66
CA TYR A 259 -21.72 -3.84 -3.33
C TYR A 259 -20.98 -5.16 -3.13
N ALA A 260 -21.13 -6.09 -4.08
CA ALA A 260 -20.50 -7.40 -3.99
C ALA A 260 -18.97 -7.27 -3.87
N VAL A 261 -18.33 -6.50 -4.75
CA VAL A 261 -16.88 -6.29 -4.71
C VAL A 261 -16.45 -5.59 -3.42
N ALA A 262 -17.14 -4.50 -3.04
CA ALA A 262 -16.80 -3.72 -1.85
C ALA A 262 -16.91 -4.56 -0.57
N VAL A 263 -18.03 -5.27 -0.39
CA VAL A 263 -18.32 -6.07 0.80
C VAL A 263 -17.43 -7.31 0.87
N ILE A 264 -17.26 -8.04 -0.23
CA ILE A 264 -16.38 -9.23 -0.23
C ILE A 264 -14.94 -8.83 0.09
N ALA A 265 -14.41 -7.78 -0.54
CA ALA A 265 -13.04 -7.35 -0.31
C ALA A 265 -12.81 -6.93 1.16
N ILE A 266 -13.73 -6.17 1.77
CA ILE A 266 -13.56 -5.77 3.17
C ILE A 266 -13.79 -6.94 4.15
N LEU A 267 -14.68 -7.89 3.84
CA LEU A 267 -14.85 -9.08 4.65
C LEU A 267 -13.60 -9.95 4.63
N LEU A 268 -12.95 -10.12 3.47
CA LEU A 268 -11.66 -10.81 3.37
C LEU A 268 -10.57 -10.09 4.18
N ASN A 269 -10.55 -8.75 4.14
CA ASN A 269 -9.63 -7.97 4.95
C ASN A 269 -9.86 -8.17 6.46
N ILE A 270 -11.11 -8.15 6.93
CA ILE A 270 -11.45 -8.37 8.34
C ILE A 270 -11.14 -9.82 8.74
N LEU A 271 -11.45 -10.80 7.88
CA LEU A 271 -11.14 -12.21 8.13
C LEU A 271 -9.64 -12.42 8.32
N MET A 272 -8.81 -11.79 7.48
CA MET A 272 -7.36 -11.77 7.65
C MET A 272 -6.90 -11.10 8.95
N GLY A 273 -7.61 -10.07 9.41
CA GLY A 273 -7.33 -9.42 10.69
C GLY A 273 -7.66 -10.31 11.89
N ILE A 274 -8.78 -11.04 11.83
CA ILE A 274 -9.22 -11.94 12.91
C ILE A 274 -8.39 -13.22 12.93
N PHE A 275 -8.00 -13.74 11.76
CA PHE A 275 -7.23 -14.97 11.62
C PHE A 275 -5.95 -14.75 10.79
N PRO A 276 -4.90 -14.12 11.38
CA PRO A 276 -3.69 -13.82 10.62
C PRO A 276 -2.93 -15.04 10.08
N SER A 277 -3.00 -16.17 10.79
CA SER A 277 -2.33 -17.43 10.44
C SER A 277 -2.73 -17.98 9.07
N PHE A 278 -3.97 -17.74 8.62
CA PHE A 278 -4.43 -18.20 7.30
C PHE A 278 -3.61 -17.66 6.13
N VAL A 279 -2.95 -16.52 6.31
CA VAL A 279 -2.11 -15.91 5.26
C VAL A 279 -0.63 -15.94 5.63
N LEU A 280 -0.28 -15.75 6.91
CA LEU A 280 1.12 -15.78 7.34
C LEU A 280 1.79 -17.13 7.09
N ASP A 281 1.08 -18.24 7.30
CA ASP A 281 1.65 -19.59 7.24
C ASP A 281 1.65 -20.19 5.81
N LEU A 282 1.32 -19.39 4.79
CA LEU A 282 1.26 -19.86 3.39
C LEU A 282 2.64 -19.97 2.73
N LEU A 283 3.65 -19.23 3.21
CA LEU A 283 5.00 -19.12 2.65
C LEU A 283 6.05 -19.15 3.76
#